data_AF-A1ZGW2-F1
#
_entry.id   AF-A1ZGW2-F1
#
_cell.length_a   1.000
_cell.length_b   1.000
_cell.length_c   1.000
_cell.angle_alpha   90.00
_cell.angle_beta   90.00
_cell.angle_gamma   90.00
#
_symmetry.space_group_name_H-M   'P 1'
#
loop_
_entity.id
_entity.type
_entity.pdbx_description
1 polymer ?
#
loop_
_entity_poly.entity_id
_entity_poly.type
_entity_poly.pdbx_seq_one_letter_code
_entity_poly.pdbx_strand_id
1 'polypeptide(L)'
;MVSKPFRVYKSMKYYEMNFDKNTSEFTGDSLLINVKVLNNKDELINEFAENFIVTNKSGYRDKWHKRLFKVNKDQELRVAMKVIKNNLKKSKRNYIKFKVRYASKKVPTSYYYKVFIYSFFAMIVMLFIPKKWF
;
A
#
# COMPACT_ATOMS: atom_id res chain seq x y z
N MET A 1 -16.28 1.69 6.23
CA MET A 1 -16.73 1.05 4.97
C MET A 1 -16.10 -0.33 4.88
N VAL A 2 -16.83 -1.33 4.38
CA VAL A 2 -16.31 -2.69 4.16
C VAL A 2 -16.54 -3.06 2.70
N SER A 3 -15.54 -3.61 2.04
CA SER A 3 -15.66 -4.06 0.65
C SER A 3 -16.50 -5.34 0.56
N LYS A 4 -16.97 -5.65 -0.67
CA LYS A 4 -17.38 -7.02 -0.98
C LYS A 4 -16.17 -7.97 -0.78
N PRO A 5 -16.41 -9.23 -0.38
CA PRO A 5 -15.36 -10.22 -0.29
C PRO A 5 -14.77 -10.49 -1.68
N PHE A 6 -13.48 -10.82 -1.73
CA PHE A 6 -12.77 -11.26 -2.91
C PHE A 6 -11.94 -12.49 -2.59
N ARG A 7 -11.86 -13.42 -3.55
CA ARG A 7 -11.15 -14.68 -3.36
C ARG A 7 -9.67 -14.51 -3.65
N VAL A 8 -8.86 -15.07 -2.77
CA VAL A 8 -7.43 -15.22 -2.96
C VAL A 8 -7.08 -16.70 -2.98
N TYR A 9 -6.12 -17.03 -3.82
CA TYR A 9 -5.65 -18.38 -4.07
C TYR A 9 -4.21 -18.54 -3.59
N LYS A 10 -3.89 -19.67 -2.95
CA LYS A 10 -2.54 -20.12 -2.58
C LYS A 10 -1.62 -20.25 -3.78
N SER A 11 -2.18 -20.54 -4.96
CA SER A 11 -1.45 -20.55 -6.22
C SER A 11 -0.87 -19.18 -6.59
N MET A 12 -1.34 -18.08 -6.00
CA MET A 12 -0.77 -16.74 -6.11
C MET A 12 -0.40 -16.25 -4.71
N LYS A 13 0.89 -16.20 -4.38
CA LYS A 13 1.36 -15.87 -3.01
C LYS A 13 1.32 -14.40 -2.68
N TYR A 14 1.39 -13.51 -3.67
CA TYR A 14 1.55 -12.07 -3.48
C TYR A 14 0.46 -11.30 -4.20
N TYR A 15 -0.20 -10.38 -3.50
CA TYR A 15 -1.27 -9.55 -4.02
C TYR A 15 -0.91 -8.08 -3.87
N GLU A 16 -1.01 -7.32 -4.96
CA GLU A 16 -0.86 -5.86 -4.98
C GLU A 16 -2.22 -5.19 -4.91
N MET A 17 -2.39 -4.36 -3.90
CA MET A 17 -3.54 -3.49 -3.69
C MET A 17 -3.19 -2.07 -4.09
N ASN A 18 -4.11 -1.41 -4.78
CA ASN A 18 -4.03 -0.01 -5.14
C ASN A 18 -5.20 0.76 -4.56
N PHE A 19 -4.91 2.01 -4.21
CA PHE A 19 -5.90 3.02 -3.89
C PHE A 19 -5.92 4.05 -5.01
N ASP A 20 -7.02 4.06 -5.73
CA ASP A 20 -7.28 5.06 -6.76
C ASP A 20 -8.05 6.19 -6.09
N LYS A 21 -7.52 7.40 -6.19
CA LYS A 21 -8.18 8.62 -5.75
C LYS A 21 -8.59 9.40 -7.00
N ASN A 22 -9.82 9.87 -7.07
CA ASN A 22 -10.19 10.85 -8.10
C ASN A 22 -10.05 12.24 -7.49
N THR A 23 -8.91 12.89 -7.74
CA THR A 23 -8.53 14.13 -7.04
C THR A 23 -8.49 15.37 -7.88
N SER A 24 -9.30 15.48 -8.93
CA SER A 24 -9.35 16.72 -9.72
C SER A 24 -9.60 17.97 -8.86
N GLU A 25 -10.15 17.84 -7.64
CA GLU A 25 -10.52 19.00 -6.80
C GLU A 25 -10.40 18.80 -5.27
N PHE A 26 -9.57 17.87 -4.76
CA PHE A 26 -9.35 17.91 -3.30
C PHE A 26 -8.49 19.12 -2.95
N THR A 27 -9.11 20.19 -2.45
CA THR A 27 -8.38 21.28 -1.80
C THR A 27 -8.41 21.03 -0.28
N GLY A 28 -7.27 20.68 0.30
CA GLY A 28 -7.14 20.38 1.73
C GLY A 28 -5.89 19.57 2.08
N ASP A 29 -5.50 19.58 3.36
CA ASP A 29 -4.16 19.20 3.77
C ASP A 29 -3.92 17.68 3.87
N SER A 30 -4.94 16.87 4.18
CA SER A 30 -4.77 15.40 4.32
C SER A 30 -6.07 14.63 4.54
N LEU A 31 -6.09 13.38 4.06
CA LEU A 31 -7.05 12.34 4.45
C LEU A 31 -6.28 11.09 4.90
N LEU A 32 -6.46 10.70 6.16
CA LEU A 32 -5.82 9.52 6.74
C LEU A 32 -6.87 8.41 6.90
N ILE A 33 -6.60 7.25 6.30
CA ILE A 33 -7.47 6.08 6.35
C ILE A 33 -6.69 4.91 6.92
N ASN A 34 -7.28 4.24 7.92
CA ASN A 34 -6.85 2.92 8.34
C ASN A 34 -7.49 1.87 7.44
N VAL A 35 -6.69 0.94 6.95
CA VAL A 35 -7.12 -0.15 6.10
C VAL A 35 -6.77 -1.47 6.79
N LYS A 36 -7.78 -2.29 7.00
CA LYS A 36 -7.65 -3.65 7.53
C LYS A 36 -8.07 -4.65 6.47
N VAL A 37 -7.21 -5.63 6.21
CA VAL A 37 -7.53 -6.79 5.38
C VAL A 37 -7.93 -7.91 6.34
N LEU A 38 -9.18 -8.34 6.25
CA LEU A 38 -9.76 -9.36 7.13
C LEU A 38 -10.10 -10.60 6.30
N ASN A 39 -10.08 -11.77 6.93
CA ASN A 39 -10.63 -12.98 6.31
C ASN A 39 -12.14 -13.13 6.58
N ASN A 40 -12.68 -14.26 6.14
CA ASN A 40 -14.08 -14.65 6.36
C ASN A 40 -14.45 -14.83 7.84
N LYS A 41 -13.48 -15.07 8.73
CA LYS A 41 -13.66 -15.19 10.19
C LYS A 41 -13.42 -13.89 10.95
N ASP A 42 -13.32 -12.76 10.24
CA ASP A 42 -12.95 -11.45 10.83
C ASP A 42 -11.52 -11.40 11.43
N GLU A 43 -10.67 -12.39 11.15
CA GLU A 43 -9.28 -12.38 11.59
C GLU A 43 -8.47 -11.40 10.73
N LEU A 44 -7.61 -10.63 11.40
CA LEU A 44 -6.76 -9.64 10.77
C LEU A 44 -5.60 -10.30 10.02
N ILE A 45 -5.53 -10.07 8.72
CA ILE A 45 -4.43 -10.53 7.86
C ILE A 45 -3.37 -9.44 7.69
N ASN A 46 -3.81 -8.18 7.56
CA ASN A 46 -2.92 -7.04 7.42
C ASN A 46 -3.61 -5.74 7.87
N GLU A 47 -2.85 -4.81 8.44
CA GLU A 47 -3.31 -3.49 8.84
C GLU A 47 -2.29 -2.45 8.44
N PHE A 48 -2.77 -1.37 7.83
CA PHE A 48 -1.92 -0.25 7.47
C PHE A 48 -2.72 1.05 7.38
N ALA A 49 -2.06 2.16 7.70
CA ALA A 49 -2.59 3.49 7.46
C ALA A 49 -2.10 4.03 6.11
N GLU A 50 -3.02 4.55 5.32
CA GLU A 50 -2.71 5.32 4.11
C GLU A 50 -3.06 6.79 4.33
N ASN A 51 -2.08 7.65 4.04
CA ASN A 51 -2.24 9.09 4.09
C ASN A 51 -2.32 9.63 2.66
N PHE A 52 -3.51 10.07 2.29
CA PHE A 52 -3.79 10.77 1.05
C PHE A 52 -3.56 12.27 1.28
N ILE A 53 -2.29 12.68 1.23
CA ILE A 53 -1.94 14.11 1.21
C ILE A 53 -2.19 14.63 -0.21
N VAL A 54 -2.93 15.71 -0.32
CA VAL A 54 -3.17 16.39 -1.60
C VAL A 54 -2.18 17.53 -1.70
N THR A 55 -0.94 17.20 -2.07
CA THR A 55 0.04 18.23 -2.43
C THR A 55 -0.37 18.82 -3.77
N ASN A 56 -0.78 20.08 -3.77
CA ASN A 56 -1.22 20.87 -4.93
C ASN A 56 -0.09 21.15 -5.96
N LYS A 57 0.97 20.34 -5.99
CA LYS A 57 2.06 20.49 -6.96
C LYS A 57 1.62 19.80 -8.25
N SER A 58 1.26 20.63 -9.23
CA SER A 58 0.79 20.37 -10.59
C SER A 58 1.64 19.45 -11.49
N GLY A 59 2.55 18.64 -10.93
CA GLY A 59 3.36 17.66 -11.66
C GLY A 59 3.52 16.32 -10.95
N TYR A 60 2.95 16.14 -9.76
CA TYR A 60 3.06 14.89 -9.03
C TYR A 60 2.00 13.91 -9.54
N ARG A 61 2.34 13.12 -10.57
CA ARG A 61 1.57 11.95 -11.00
C ARG A 61 1.07 11.23 -9.77
N ASP A 62 -0.26 11.02 -9.69
CA ASP A 62 -0.91 10.30 -8.61
C ASP A 62 -0.07 9.09 -8.22
N LYS A 63 0.63 9.19 -7.08
CA LYS A 63 1.38 8.06 -6.55
C LYS A 63 0.33 7.10 -6.03
N TRP A 64 -0.05 6.14 -6.89
CA TRP A 64 -0.82 4.98 -6.52
C TRP A 64 -0.17 4.38 -5.27
N HIS A 65 -0.88 4.39 -4.15
CA HIS A 65 -0.40 3.79 -2.92
C HIS A 65 -0.51 2.28 -3.09
N LYS A 66 0.59 1.66 -3.55
CA LYS A 66 0.68 0.22 -3.81
C LYS A 66 1.07 -0.49 -2.54
N ARG A 67 0.26 -1.45 -2.10
CA ARG A 67 0.59 -2.32 -0.97
C ARG A 67 0.60 -3.77 -1.41
N LEU A 68 1.75 -4.42 -1.18
CA LEU A 68 1.90 -5.85 -1.38
C LEU A 68 1.59 -6.57 -0.06
N PHE A 69 0.81 -7.63 -0.14
CA PHE A 69 0.62 -8.55 0.98
C PHE A 69 0.72 -9.99 0.52
N LYS A 70 1.10 -10.86 1.45
CA LYS A 70 1.32 -12.29 1.19
C LYS A 70 0.14 -13.11 1.72
N VAL A 71 -0.28 -14.10 0.94
CA VAL A 71 -1.30 -15.07 1.35
C VAL A 71 -0.76 -16.49 1.16
N ASN A 72 -1.02 -17.36 2.13
CA ASN A 72 -0.49 -18.74 2.15
C ASN A 72 -1.56 -19.83 1.96
N LYS A 73 -2.85 -19.47 1.94
CA LYS A 73 -3.98 -20.40 1.84
C LYS A 73 -5.08 -19.83 0.94
N ASP A 74 -5.84 -20.70 0.29
CA ASP A 74 -7.05 -20.31 -0.44
C ASP A 74 -8.09 -19.80 0.57
N GLN A 75 -8.54 -18.56 0.44
CA GLN A 75 -9.52 -17.96 1.35
C GLN A 75 -10.22 -16.77 0.70
N GLU A 76 -11.32 -16.33 1.31
CA GLU A 76 -11.94 -15.05 0.98
C GLU A 76 -11.45 -13.97 1.93
N LEU A 77 -11.14 -12.82 1.36
CA LEU A 77 -10.71 -11.63 2.08
C LEU A 77 -11.69 -10.49 1.83
N ARG A 78 -11.78 -9.59 2.80
CA ARG A 78 -12.50 -8.32 2.69
C ARG A 78 -11.61 -7.20 3.20
N VAL A 79 -11.83 -6.01 2.67
CA VAL A 79 -11.11 -4.81 3.10
C VAL A 79 -12.06 -3.91 3.87
N ALA A 80 -11.74 -3.68 5.14
CA ALA A 80 -12.39 -2.69 5.98
C ALA A 80 -11.56 -1.41 6.00
N MET A 81 -12.20 -0.29 5.68
CA MET A 81 -11.59 1.04 5.69
C MET A 81 -12.28 1.90 6.74
N LYS A 82 -11.49 2.52 7.61
CA LYS A 82 -11.93 3.49 8.61
C LYS A 82 -11.19 4.79 8.42
N VAL A 83 -11.93 5.88 8.28
CA VAL A 83 -11.35 7.23 8.24
C VAL A 83 -10.84 7.57 9.65
N ILE A 84 -9.55 7.91 9.76
CA ILE A 84 -8.94 8.36 11.01
C ILE A 84 -9.00 9.89 11.09
N LYS A 85 -8.65 10.57 10.00
CA LYS A 85 -8.61 12.03 9.92
C LYS A 85 -9.11 12.48 8.55
N ASN A 86 -10.01 13.47 8.53
CA ASN A 86 -10.54 14.03 7.29
C ASN A 86 -10.50 15.55 7.35
N ASN A 87 -9.46 16.15 6.76
CA ASN A 87 -9.31 17.60 6.64
C ASN A 87 -9.60 18.08 5.21
N LEU A 88 -10.40 17.34 4.45
CA LEU A 88 -10.71 17.68 3.07
C LEU A 88 -11.86 18.68 3.02
N LYS A 89 -11.73 19.72 2.19
CA LYS A 89 -12.88 20.57 1.87
C LYS A 89 -13.89 19.78 1.05
N LYS A 90 -15.18 20.01 1.34
CA LYS A 90 -16.31 19.28 0.78
C LYS A 90 -16.38 19.54 -0.74
N SER A 91 -16.04 18.55 -1.56
CA SER A 91 -16.29 18.54 -3.01
C SER A 91 -17.28 17.44 -3.37
N LYS A 92 -18.04 17.65 -4.46
CA LYS A 92 -19.17 16.81 -4.88
C LYS A 92 -18.78 15.43 -5.41
N ARG A 93 -17.49 15.17 -5.72
CA ARG A 93 -17.05 13.91 -6.40
C ARG A 93 -15.83 13.24 -5.76
N ASN A 94 -15.72 13.31 -4.44
CA ASN A 94 -14.61 12.74 -3.71
C ASN A 94 -14.84 11.24 -3.44
N TYR A 95 -14.04 10.37 -4.07
CA TYR A 95 -14.01 8.94 -3.72
C TYR A 95 -12.59 8.38 -3.66
N ILE A 96 -12.43 7.40 -2.79
CA ILE A 96 -11.28 6.50 -2.78
C ILE A 96 -11.77 5.11 -3.15
N LYS A 97 -11.20 4.56 -4.22
CA LYS A 97 -11.52 3.23 -4.71
C LYS A 97 -10.37 2.29 -4.41
N PHE A 98 -10.66 1.28 -3.62
CA PHE A 98 -9.77 0.14 -3.42
C PHE A 98 -9.86 -0.81 -4.62
N LYS A 99 -8.72 -1.27 -5.14
CA LYS A 99 -8.64 -2.32 -6.16
C LYS A 99 -7.49 -3.27 -5.87
N VAL A 100 -7.73 -4.57 -6.07
CA VAL A 100 -6.64 -5.56 -6.21
C VAL A 100 -6.17 -5.49 -7.66
N ARG A 101 -4.95 -5.03 -7.89
CA ARG A 101 -4.42 -4.78 -9.24
C ARG A 101 -3.71 -6.00 -9.83
N TYR A 102 -3.03 -6.76 -8.98
CA TYR A 102 -2.12 -7.81 -9.43
C TYR A 102 -2.02 -8.94 -8.41
N ALA A 103 -1.86 -10.17 -8.90
CA ALA A 103 -1.62 -11.36 -8.10
C ALA A 103 -0.48 -12.17 -8.75
N SER A 104 0.45 -12.69 -7.95
CA SER A 104 1.62 -13.42 -8.44
C SER A 104 2.10 -14.53 -7.53
N LYS A 105 2.72 -15.53 -8.15
CA LYS A 105 3.46 -16.61 -7.48
C LYS A 105 4.76 -16.13 -6.82
N LYS A 106 5.41 -15.13 -7.41
CA LYS A 106 6.73 -14.62 -7.00
C LYS A 106 6.60 -13.18 -6.51
N VAL A 107 7.56 -12.75 -5.68
CA VAL A 107 7.66 -11.34 -5.29
C VAL A 107 7.90 -10.52 -6.56
N PRO A 108 7.23 -9.36 -6.75
CA PRO A 108 7.53 -8.49 -7.88
C PRO A 108 9.01 -8.10 -7.92
N THR A 109 9.62 -8.15 -9.11
CA THR A 109 11.06 -7.88 -9.32
C THR A 109 11.51 -6.53 -8.76
N SER A 110 10.63 -5.53 -8.78
CA SER A 110 10.88 -4.19 -8.20
C SER A 110 11.25 -4.21 -6.72
N TYR A 111 10.80 -5.21 -5.95
CA TYR A 111 11.18 -5.36 -4.54
C TYR A 111 12.59 -5.94 -4.38
N TYR A 112 12.98 -6.90 -5.22
CA TYR A 112 14.35 -7.44 -5.22
C TYR A 112 15.38 -6.36 -5.55
N TYR A 113 15.09 -5.50 -6.53
CA TYR A 113 15.97 -4.38 -6.87
C TYR A 113 16.20 -3.43 -5.69
N LYS A 114 15.16 -3.11 -4.92
CA LYS A 114 15.32 -2.25 -3.73
C LYS A 114 16.23 -2.89 -2.69
N VAL A 115 15.99 -4.16 -2.36
CA VAL A 115 16.83 -4.88 -1.39
C VAL A 115 18.27 -4.97 -1.90
N PHE A 116 18.47 -5.33 -3.16
CA PHE A 116 19.79 -5.37 -3.77
C PHE A 116 20.52 -4.02 -3.68
N ILE A 117 19.85 -2.92 -4.04
CA ILE A 117 20.42 -1.57 -3.93
C ILE A 117 20.80 -1.25 -2.49
N TYR A 118 19.92 -1.49 -1.51
CA TYR A 118 20.23 -1.24 -0.10
C TYR A 118 21.40 -2.09 0.40
N SER A 119 21.44 -3.38 0.06
CA SER A 119 22.53 -4.28 0.42
C SER A 119 23.85 -3.88 -0.25
N PHE A 120 23.81 -3.46 -1.52
CA PHE A 120 24.97 -2.99 -2.26
C PHE A 120 25.55 -1.70 -1.66
N PHE A 121 24.69 -0.73 -1.32
CA PHE A 121 25.13 0.48 -0.62
C PHE A 121 25.67 0.18 0.79
N ALA A 122 25.02 -0.72 1.54
CA ALA A 122 25.53 -1.14 2.84
C ALA A 122 26.93 -1.78 2.74
N MET A 123 27.16 -2.61 1.71
CA MET A 123 28.47 -3.20 1.42
C MET A 123 29.51 -2.13 1.09
N ILE A 124 29.16 -1.15 0.23
CA ILE A 124 30.04 0.00 -0.06
C ILE A 124 30.39 0.74 1.22
N VAL A 125 29.40 1.10 2.04
CA VAL A 125 29.63 1.81 3.31
C VAL A 125 30.58 1.00 4.20
N MET A 126 30.36 -0.31 4.35
CA MET A 126 31.26 -1.17 5.14
C MET A 126 32.70 -1.21 4.61
N LEU A 127 32.92 -1.09 3.30
CA LEU A 127 34.28 -1.03 2.73
C LEU A 127 35.02 0.27 3.07
N PHE A 128 34.29 1.35 3.34
CA PHE A 128 34.85 2.65 3.71
C PHE A 128 34.86 2.91 5.23
N ILE A 129 34.34 1.99 6.05
CA ILE A 129 34.53 2.04 7.51
C ILE A 129 35.98 1.68 7.81
N PRO A 130 36.78 2.58 8.41
CA PRO A 130 38.17 2.29 8.74
C PRO A 130 38.23 1.11 9.73
N LYS A 131 39.05 0.10 9.43
CA LYS A 131 39.27 -1.09 10.27
C LYS A 131 39.70 -0.81 11.73
N LYS A 132 40.01 0.45 12.08
CA LYS A 132 40.47 0.86 13.41
C LYS A 132 39.35 1.13 14.43
N TRP A 133 38.09 0.89 14.06
CA TRP A 133 36.92 1.10 14.93
C TRP A 133 36.24 -0.23 15.35
N PHE A 134 36.95 -1.35 15.27
CA PHE A 134 36.59 -2.65 15.83
C PHE A 134 37.72 -3.17 16.72
#